data_AF-A0A952T5Z0-F1
#
_entry.id   AF-A0A952T5Z0-F1
#
_cell.length_a   1.000
_cell.length_b   1.000
_cell.length_c   1.000
_cell.angle_alpha   90.00
_cell.angle_beta   90.00
_cell.angle_gamma   90.00
#
_symmetry.space_group_name_H-M   'P 1'
#
loop_
_entity.id
_entity.type
_entity.pdbx_description
1 polymer ?
#
loop_
_entity_poly.entity_id
_entity_poly.type
_entity_poly.pdbx_seq_one_letter_code
_entity_poly.pdbx_strand_id
1 'polypeptide(L)'
;MDTPEKLSKLTEKMQQLVNRLHARQDLILHERVSQFFYMQKIEELKILADQFDTLKTNLDNLTQHLHEHYSLCFSQWCRDVRWVNLYIHRERHRSIL
;
A
#
# COMPACT_ATOMS: atom_id res chain seq x y z
N MET A 1 9.38 -5.48 14.32
CA MET A 1 7.94 -5.77 14.19
C MET A 1 7.35 -4.73 13.27
N ASP A 2 6.83 -5.21 12.15
CA ASP A 2 6.18 -4.38 11.15
C ASP A 2 4.86 -3.82 11.69
N THR A 3 4.44 -2.66 11.17
CA THR A 3 3.22 -1.97 11.62
C THR A 3 1.96 -2.85 11.62
N PRO A 4 1.72 -3.72 10.61
CA PRO A 4 0.56 -4.63 10.61
C PRO A 4 0.62 -5.66 11.75
N GLU A 5 1.81 -6.16 12.06
CA GLU A 5 2.02 -7.15 13.11
C GLU A 5 1.80 -6.55 14.52
N LYS A 6 2.23 -5.29 14.71
CA LYS A 6 1.96 -4.52 15.93
C LYS A 6 0.46 -4.26 16.11
N LEU A 7 -0.22 -3.89 15.02
CA LEU A 7 -1.65 -3.61 15.02
C LEU A 7 -2.45 -4.87 15.40
N SER A 8 -2.19 -5.98 14.72
CA SER A 8 -2.83 -7.28 14.99
C SER A 8 -2.69 -7.68 16.47
N LYS A 9 -1.46 -7.62 17.03
CA LYS A 9 -1.21 -7.94 18.43
C LYS A 9 -1.92 -7.01 19.41
N LEU A 10 -2.03 -5.72 19.10
CA LEU A 10 -2.74 -4.77 19.96
C LEU A 10 -4.25 -5.05 19.95
N THR A 11 -4.83 -5.22 18.77
CA THR A 11 -6.26 -5.53 18.60
C THR A 11 -6.63 -6.82 19.32
N GLU A 12 -5.79 -7.86 19.23
CA GLU A 12 -5.99 -9.11 19.96
C GLU A 12 -5.98 -8.90 21.48
N LYS A 13 -5.00 -8.15 22.01
CA LYS A 13 -4.94 -7.83 23.44
C LYS A 13 -6.15 -7.02 23.92
N MET A 14 -6.60 -6.06 23.13
CA MET A 14 -7.81 -5.29 23.42
C MET A 14 -9.06 -6.18 23.43
N GLN A 15 -9.18 -7.11 22.47
CA GLN A 15 -10.29 -8.05 22.43
C GLN A 15 -10.30 -8.99 23.63
N GLN A 16 -9.12 -9.49 24.05
CA GLN A 16 -8.99 -10.30 25.26
C GLN A 16 -9.43 -9.53 26.51
N LEU A 17 -9.10 -8.23 26.59
CA LEU A 17 -9.56 -7.36 27.68
C LEU A 17 -11.08 -7.19 27.68
N VAL A 18 -11.68 -6.91 26.51
CA VAL A 18 -13.14 -6.82 26.35
C VAL A 18 -13.83 -8.11 26.80
N ASN A 19 -13.32 -9.27 26.38
CA ASN A 19 -13.89 -10.57 26.76
C ASN A 19 -13.81 -10.80 28.29
N ARG A 20 -12.71 -10.37 28.93
CA ARG A 20 -12.54 -10.46 30.39
C ARG A 20 -13.47 -9.52 31.15
N LEU A 21 -13.66 -8.29 30.66
CA LEU A 21 -14.59 -7.31 31.22
C LEU A 21 -16.02 -7.84 31.12
N HIS A 22 -16.40 -8.39 29.97
CA HIS A 22 -17.73 -8.93 29.76
C HIS A 22 -18.04 -10.14 30.66
N ALA A 23 -17.05 -11.01 30.90
CA ALA A 23 -17.21 -12.19 31.75
C ALA A 23 -17.30 -11.88 33.26
N ARG A 24 -16.95 -10.67 33.71
CA ARG A 24 -16.97 -10.28 35.12
C ARG A 24 -17.97 -9.15 35.36
N GLN A 25 -18.94 -9.34 36.26
CA GLN A 25 -19.90 -8.29 36.65
C GLN A 25 -19.37 -7.36 37.76
N ASP A 26 -18.06 -7.15 37.84
CA ASP A 26 -17.46 -6.29 38.87
C ASP A 26 -17.65 -4.81 38.53
N LEU A 27 -18.54 -4.13 39.26
CA LEU A 27 -18.87 -2.73 39.06
C LEU A 27 -17.66 -1.80 39.16
N ILE A 28 -16.71 -2.07 40.06
CA ILE A 28 -15.51 -1.23 40.24
C ILE A 28 -14.62 -1.31 39.00
N LEU A 29 -14.53 -2.50 38.41
CA LEU A 29 -13.78 -2.75 37.19
C LEU A 29 -14.38 -2.00 36.00
N HIS A 30 -15.71 -2.05 35.86
CA HIS A 30 -16.44 -1.38 34.78
C HIS A 30 -16.47 0.15 34.92
N GLU A 31 -16.44 0.69 36.14
CA GLU A 31 -16.32 2.13 36.39
C GLU A 31 -14.95 2.67 35.94
N ARG A 32 -13.88 1.89 36.13
CA ARG A 32 -12.52 2.30 35.74
C ARG A 32 -12.14 1.98 34.31
N VAL A 33 -12.68 0.91 33.73
CA VAL A 33 -12.26 0.39 32.43
C VAL A 33 -13.44 0.37 31.48
N SER A 34 -13.45 1.31 30.54
CA SER A 34 -14.52 1.42 29.55
C SER A 34 -14.43 0.31 28.49
N GLN A 35 -15.26 -0.73 28.63
CA GLN A 35 -15.40 -1.78 27.62
C GLN A 35 -15.80 -1.21 26.25
N PHE A 36 -16.73 -0.24 26.25
CA PHE A 36 -17.22 0.41 25.03
C PHE A 36 -16.09 1.10 24.24
N PHE A 37 -15.18 1.78 24.94
CA PHE A 37 -14.02 2.40 24.32
C PHE A 37 -13.19 1.39 23.53
N TYR A 38 -12.86 0.24 24.14
CA TYR A 38 -12.05 -0.78 23.47
C TYR A 38 -12.79 -1.40 22.28
N MET A 39 -14.09 -1.68 22.41
CA MET A 39 -14.90 -2.18 21.30
C MET A 39 -14.89 -1.21 20.11
N GLN A 40 -15.09 0.08 20.37
CA GLN A 40 -15.05 1.11 19.33
C GLN A 40 -13.66 1.20 18.68
N LYS A 41 -12.58 1.20 19.48
CA LYS A 41 -11.21 1.29 18.95
C LYS A 41 -10.80 0.06 18.16
N ILE A 42 -11.22 -1.14 18.56
CA ILE A 42 -11.00 -2.36 17.77
C ILE A 42 -11.62 -2.20 16.38
N GLU A 43 -12.85 -1.71 16.31
CA GLU A 43 -13.56 -1.56 15.03
C GLU A 43 -12.94 -0.47 14.14
N GLU A 44 -12.63 0.69 14.71
CA GLU A 44 -11.91 1.76 13.99
C GLU A 44 -10.58 1.26 13.40
N LEU A 45 -9.81 0.49 14.17
CA LEU A 45 -8.53 -0.06 13.74
C LEU A 45 -8.66 -1.11 12.64
N LYS A 46 -9.72 -1.93 12.66
CA LYS A 46 -9.99 -2.89 11.57
C LYS A 46 -10.33 -2.17 10.27
N ILE A 47 -11.21 -1.18 10.33
CA ILE A 47 -11.58 -0.37 9.15
C ILE A 47 -10.35 0.30 8.55
N LEU A 48 -9.48 0.88 9.38
CA LEU A 48 -8.24 1.49 8.91
C LEU A 48 -7.28 0.47 8.29
N ALA A 49 -7.20 -0.74 8.83
CA ALA A 49 -6.38 -1.82 8.27
C ALA A 49 -6.88 -2.22 6.88
N ASP A 50 -8.19 -2.43 6.72
CA ASP A 50 -8.81 -2.80 5.44
C ASP A 50 -8.63 -1.70 4.38
N GLN A 51 -8.78 -0.43 4.78
CA GLN A 51 -8.51 0.72 3.92
C GLN A 51 -7.04 0.76 3.50
N PHE A 52 -6.11 0.50 4.41
CA PHE A 52 -4.68 0.48 4.12
C PHE A 52 -4.33 -0.63 3.12
N ASP A 53 -4.86 -1.85 3.30
CA ASP A 53 -4.62 -2.96 2.39
C ASP A 53 -5.20 -2.69 0.98
N THR A 54 -6.35 -2.04 0.91
CA THR A 54 -6.95 -1.58 -0.35
C THR A 54 -6.04 -0.55 -1.05
N LEU A 55 -5.55 0.45 -0.32
CA LEU A 55 -4.64 1.47 -0.85
C LEU A 55 -3.32 0.86 -1.32
N LYS A 56 -2.78 -0.11 -0.57
CA LYS A 56 -1.56 -0.82 -0.95
C LYS A 56 -1.75 -1.57 -2.27
N THR A 57 -2.84 -2.30 -2.42
CA THR A 57 -3.18 -3.01 -3.66
C THR A 57 -3.30 -2.05 -4.85
N ASN A 58 -3.96 -0.91 -4.64
CA ASN A 58 -4.11 0.10 -5.68
C ASN A 58 -2.75 0.72 -6.08
N LEU A 59 -1.88 0.96 -5.11
CA LEU A 59 -0.54 1.49 -5.36
C LEU A 59 0.31 0.49 -6.14
N ASP A 60 0.25 -0.80 -5.78
CA ASP A 60 0.98 -1.86 -6.47
C ASP A 60 0.53 -1.95 -7.94
N ASN A 61 -0.78 -1.94 -8.20
CA ASN A 61 -1.35 -1.92 -9.55
C ASN A 61 -0.92 -0.69 -10.36
N LEU A 62 -0.97 0.50 -9.75
CA LEU A 62 -0.54 1.74 -10.39
C LEU A 62 0.96 1.71 -10.74
N THR A 63 1.77 1.18 -9.82
CA THR A 63 3.22 1.05 -10.01
C THR A 63 3.52 0.09 -11.16
N GLN A 64 2.79 -1.02 -11.26
CA GLN A 64 2.90 -1.96 -12.38
C GLN A 64 2.55 -1.29 -13.70
N HIS A 65 1.38 -0.62 -13.79
CA HIS A 65 0.98 0.07 -15.02
C HIS A 65 2.00 1.14 -15.44
N LEU A 66 2.53 1.90 -14.47
CA LEU A 66 3.55 2.91 -14.75
C LEU A 66 4.83 2.27 -15.30
N HIS A 67 5.25 1.13 -14.74
CA HIS A 67 6.40 0.38 -15.24
C HIS A 67 6.20 -0.17 -16.66
N GLU A 68 5.01 -0.67 -16.96
CA GLU A 68 4.65 -1.15 -18.30
C GLU A 68 4.69 -0.01 -19.33
N HIS A 69 4.05 1.12 -19.03
CA HIS A 69 4.07 2.29 -19.89
C HIS A 69 5.49 2.85 -20.07
N TYR A 70 6.24 2.97 -18.99
CA TYR A 70 7.65 3.37 -19.04
C TYR A 70 8.45 2.47 -19.99
N SER A 71 8.31 1.15 -19.84
CA SER A 71 9.06 0.17 -20.63
C SER A 71 8.70 0.26 -22.12
N LEU A 72 7.42 0.45 -22.44
CA LEU A 72 6.95 0.65 -23.82
C LEU A 72 7.53 1.92 -24.42
N CYS A 73 7.38 3.06 -23.73
CA CYS A 73 7.91 4.34 -24.18
C CYS A 73 9.43 4.30 -24.34
N PHE A 74 10.15 3.70 -23.40
CA PHE A 74 11.59 3.57 -23.45
C PHE A 74 12.06 2.70 -24.63
N SER A 75 11.41 1.55 -24.85
CA SER A 75 11.70 0.67 -25.99
C SER A 75 11.49 1.37 -27.32
N GLN A 76 10.37 2.09 -27.46
CA GLN A 76 10.08 2.86 -28.67
C GLN A 76 11.10 3.98 -28.87
N TRP A 77 11.41 4.74 -27.83
CA TRP A 77 12.42 5.79 -27.87
C TRP A 77 13.79 5.26 -28.30
N CYS A 78 14.23 4.12 -27.78
CA CYS A 78 15.49 3.50 -28.21
C CYS A 78 15.52 3.14 -29.70
N ARG A 79 14.39 2.66 -30.25
CA ARG A 79 14.26 2.36 -31.68
C ARG A 79 14.33 3.63 -32.51
N ASP A 80 13.61 4.66 -32.10
CA ASP A 80 13.55 5.93 -32.83
C ASP A 80 14.90 6.64 -32.83
N VAL A 81 15.58 6.72 -31.68
CA VAL A 81 16.94 7.27 -31.58
C VAL A 81 17.91 6.52 -32.50
N ARG A 82 17.84 5.18 -32.52
CA ARG A 82 18.69 4.37 -33.40
C ARG A 82 18.42 4.66 -34.87
N TRP A 83 17.15 4.75 -35.26
CA TRP A 83 16.75 5.04 -36.63
C TRP A 83 17.21 6.44 -37.06
N VAL A 84 17.00 7.46 -36.22
CA VAL A 84 17.42 8.84 -36.47
C VAL A 84 18.94 8.91 -36.65
N ASN A 85 19.71 8.26 -35.78
CA ASN A 85 21.17 8.22 -35.90
C ASN A 85 21.63 7.59 -37.22
N LEU A 86 20.99 6.48 -37.65
CA LEU A 86 21.28 5.85 -38.93
C LEU A 86 20.92 6.74 -40.12
N TYR A 87 19.77 7.43 -40.05
CA TYR A 87 19.32 8.36 -41.09
C TYR A 87 20.31 9.52 -41.24
N ILE A 88 20.65 10.20 -40.13
CA ILE A 88 21.60 11.33 -40.12
C ILE A 88 22.96 10.89 -40.68
N HIS A 89 23.45 9.71 -40.29
CA HIS A 89 24.71 9.18 -40.80
C HIS A 89 24.66 8.98 -42.32
N ARG A 90 23.61 8.36 -42.86
CA ARG A 90 23.44 8.16 -44.30
C ARG A 90 23.34 9.48 -45.07
N GLU A 91 22.62 10.45 -44.52
CA GLU A 91 22.44 11.75 -45.15
C GLU A 91 23.78 12.50 -45.28
N ARG A 92 24.60 12.46 -44.22
CA ARG A 92 25.97 13.02 -44.27
C ARG A 92 26.84 12.41 -45.35
N HIS A 93 26.73 11.10 -45.60
CA HIS A 93 27.48 10.44 -46.68
C HIS A 93 26.93 10.74 -48.08
N ARG A 94 25.65 11.07 -48.22
CA ARG A 94 25.06 11.52 -49.49
C ARG A 94 25.47 12.93 -49.87
N SER A 95 25.69 13.83 -48.90
CA SER A 95 26.07 15.23 -49.18
C SER A 95 27.55 15.43 -49.55
N ILE A 96 28.37 14.37 -49.50
CA ILE A 96 29.81 14.40 -49.83
C ILE A 96 30.08 13.86 -51.26
N LEU A 97 29.04 13.38 -51.94
CA LEU A 97 29.04 13.00 -53.37
C LEU A 97 28.38 14.09 -54.20
#